data_AF-A0A1G3P0F3-F1
#
_entry.id   AF-A0A1G3P0F3-F1
#
_cell.length_a   1.000
_cell.length_b   1.000
_cell.length_c   1.000
_cell.angle_alpha   90.00
_cell.angle_beta   90.00
_cell.angle_gamma   90.00
#
_symmetry.space_group_name_H-M   'P 1'
#
loop_
_entity.id
_entity.type
_entity.pdbx_description
1 polymer ?
#
loop_
_entity_poly.entity_id
_entity_poly.type
_entity_poly.pdbx_seq_one_letter_code
_entity_poly.pdbx_strand_id
1 'polypeptide(L)' 'MTNTYKTTYEILHRIYNKYRRRYKENSDSKHMCCMWPTNNPPDIIEETDPFCDIENTFNITIDDDEALNLFYMLFPC' A
#
# COMPACT_ATOMS: atom_id res chain seq x y z
N MET A 1 -9.16 -20.11 -6.29
CA MET A 1 -8.27 -18.95 -6.47
C MET A 1 -8.94 -17.60 -6.17
N THR A 2 -10.26 -17.42 -6.35
CA THR A 2 -10.95 -16.13 -6.15
C THR A 2 -11.10 -15.66 -4.69
N ASN A 3 -11.18 -16.59 -3.73
CA ASN A 3 -11.44 -16.23 -2.33
C ASN A 3 -10.25 -15.55 -1.66
N THR A 4 -9.02 -15.98 -1.95
CA THR A 4 -7.81 -15.43 -1.33
C THR A 4 -7.57 -13.98 -1.72
N TYR A 5 -7.68 -13.65 -3.02
CA TYR A 5 -7.57 -12.27 -3.52
C TYR A 5 -8.64 -11.35 -2.94
N LYS A 6 -9.87 -11.87 -2.79
CA LYS A 6 -10.97 -11.11 -2.16
C LYS A 6 -10.64 -10.78 -0.71
N THR A 7 -10.13 -11.75 0.05
CA THR A 7 -9.70 -11.54 1.44
C THR A 7 -8.54 -10.54 1.53
N THR A 8 -7.53 -10.67 0.67
CA THR A 8 -6.40 -9.72 0.60
C THR A 8 -6.88 -8.31 0.31
N TYR A 9 -7.77 -8.14 -0.68
CA TYR A 9 -8.35 -6.86 -1.02
C TYR A 9 -9.15 -6.26 0.15
N GLU A 10 -9.99 -7.05 0.82
CA GLU A 10 -10.78 -6.58 1.96
C GLU A 10 -9.88 -6.11 3.12
N ILE A 11 -8.78 -6.82 3.38
CA ILE A 11 -7.78 -6.43 4.38
C ILE A 11 -7.09 -5.12 3.99
N LEU A 12 -6.57 -5.03 2.77
CA LEU A 12 -5.94 -3.80 2.26
C LEU A 12 -6.90 -2.62 2.26
N HIS A 13 -8.17 -2.84 1.90
CA HIS A 13 -9.20 -1.81 1.91
C HIS A 13 -9.54 -1.31 3.32
N ARG A 14 -9.39 -2.15 4.36
CA ARG A 14 -9.52 -1.70 5.76
C ARG A 14 -8.37 -0.78 6.14
N ILE A 15 -7.14 -1.13 5.77
CA ILE A 15 -5.94 -0.30 5.98
C ILE A 15 -6.11 1.03 5.23
N TYR A 16 -6.50 0.99 3.96
CA TYR A 16 -6.85 2.17 3.17
C TYR A 16 -7.83 3.10 3.88
N ASN A 17 -8.94 2.56 4.42
CA ASN A 17 -9.94 3.37 5.11
C ASN A 17 -9.42 4.01 6.40
N LYS A 18 -8.44 3.40 7.08
CA LYS A 18 -7.76 3.97 8.25
C LYS A 18 -6.96 5.22 7.88
N TYR A 19 -6.21 5.17 6.77
CA TYR A 19 -5.27 6.23 6.38
C TYR A 19 -5.87 7.31 5.47
N ARG A 20 -6.78 6.95 4.54
CA ARG A 20 -7.36 7.91 3.59
C ARG A 20 -8.01 9.13 4.26
N ARG A 21 -8.52 8.94 5.48
CA ARG A 21 -9.23 9.99 6.23
C ARG A 21 -8.29 11.07 6.78
N ARG A 22 -6.98 10.80 6.80
CA ARG A 22 -5.95 11.73 7.26
C ARG A 22 -5.74 12.88 6.25
N TYR A 23 -6.02 12.64 4.97
CA TYR A 23 -5.74 13.58 3.88
C TYR A 23 -7.05 13.94 3.17
N LYS A 24 -7.63 15.10 3.51
CA LYS A 24 -8.94 15.55 2.96
C LYS A 24 -8.87 15.88 1.47
N GLU A 25 -7.68 16.21 1.00
CA GLU A 25 -7.32 16.47 -0.39
C GLU A 25 -7.35 15.21 -1.26
N ASN A 26 -7.25 14.02 -0.66
CA ASN A 26 -7.33 12.77 -1.38
C ASN A 26 -8.80 12.49 -1.73
N SER A 27 -9.14 12.59 -3.02
CA SER A 27 -10.45 12.18 -3.52
C SER A 27 -10.69 10.69 -3.25
N ASP A 28 -11.95 10.29 -3.06
CA ASP A 28 -12.34 8.89 -2.86
C ASP A 28 -12.27 8.09 -4.17
N SER A 29 -11.07 8.01 -4.74
CA SER A 29 -10.75 7.31 -5.97
C SER A 29 -10.63 5.80 -5.76
N LYS A 30 -10.63 5.33 -4.51
CA LYS A 30 -10.28 3.95 -4.10
C LYS A 30 -8.88 3.51 -4.54
N HIS A 31 -8.04 4.42 -5.03
CA HIS A 31 -6.66 4.13 -5.36
C HIS A 31 -5.84 4.03 -4.06
N MET A 32 -5.05 2.97 -3.94
CA MET A 32 -4.24 2.73 -2.74
C MET A 32 -3.17 3.82 -2.51
N CYS A 33 -2.74 4.53 -3.56
CA CYS A 33 -1.84 5.68 -3.45
C CYS A 33 -2.39 6.79 -2.54
N CYS A 34 -3.71 6.86 -2.34
CA CYS A 34 -4.36 7.81 -1.43
C CYS A 34 -4.23 7.44 0.06
N MET A 35 -3.41 6.44 0.41
CA MET A 35 -2.94 6.24 1.78
C MET A 35 -1.91 7.30 2.22
N TRP A 36 -1.27 7.99 1.26
CA TRP A 36 -0.32 9.09 1.47
C TRP A 36 -0.87 10.40 0.88
N PRO A 37 -0.36 11.57 1.31
CA PRO A 37 -0.76 12.86 0.74
C PRO A 37 -0.43 12.93 -0.76
N THR A 38 -1.40 13.38 -1.57
CA THR A 38 -1.22 13.49 -3.04
C THR A 38 -0.57 14.80 -3.48
N ASN A 39 -0.63 15.83 -2.65
CA ASN A 39 -0.06 17.15 -2.89
C ASN A 39 1.42 17.25 -2.49
N ASN A 40 1.83 16.50 -1.48
CA ASN A 40 3.17 16.46 -0.94
C ASN A 40 3.49 15.03 -0.47
N PRO A 41 3.55 14.06 -1.41
CA PRO A 41 3.84 12.67 -1.08
C PRO A 41 5.23 12.56 -0.43
N PRO A 42 5.45 11.58 0.46
CA PRO A 42 6.78 11.33 0.98
C PRO A 42 7.70 10.80 -0.12
N ASP A 43 8.98 11.15 -0.04
CA ASP A 43 10.00 10.65 -0.97
C ASP A 43 10.25 9.14 -0.79
N ILE A 44 10.05 8.63 0.43
CA ILE A 44 10.21 7.22 0.82
C ILE A 44 8.93 6.80 1.55
N ILE A 45 8.33 5.69 1.11
CA ILE A 45 7.14 5.11 1.75
C ILE A 45 7.48 4.02 2.77
N GLU A 46 8.71 3.49 2.73
CA GLU A 46 9.23 2.55 3.72
C GLU A 46 9.17 3.20 5.12
N GLU A 47 8.94 2.37 6.15
CA GLU A 47 8.76 2.81 7.54
C GLU A 47 7.60 3.79 7.81
N THR A 48 6.81 4.17 6.80
CA THR A 48 5.62 5.01 7.03
C THR A 48 4.48 4.20 7.65
N ASP A 49 3.67 4.82 8.52
CA ASP A 49 2.54 4.13 9.18
C ASP A 49 1.68 3.26 8.23
N PRO A 50 1.26 3.73 7.03
CA PRO A 50 0.46 2.91 6.14
C PRO A 50 1.21 1.67 5.64
N PHE A 51 2.52 1.78 5.40
CA PHE A 51 3.35 0.67 4.92
C PHE A 51 3.61 -0.35 6.04
N CYS A 52 4.02 0.12 7.22
CA CYS A 52 4.23 -0.75 8.38
C CYS A 52 2.96 -1.52 8.77
N ASP A 53 1.77 -0.92 8.65
CA ASP A 53 0.51 -1.63 8.88
C ASP A 53 0.27 -2.76 7.87
N ILE A 54 0.66 -2.57 6.61
CA ILE A 54 0.56 -3.61 5.58
C ILE A 54 1.51 -4.76 5.95
N GLU A 55 2.77 -4.46 6.20
CA GLU A 55 3.79 -5.45 6.60
C GLU A 55 3.34 -6.27 7.82
N ASN A 56 2.92 -5.59 8.88
CA ASN A 56 2.44 -6.24 10.10
C ASN A 56 1.18 -7.08 9.86
N THR A 57 0.24 -6.61 9.04
CA THR A 57 -1.03 -7.31 8.80
C THR A 57 -0.84 -8.57 7.97
N PHE A 58 0.06 -8.53 6.98
CA PHE A 58 0.37 -9.69 6.15
C PHE A 58 1.52 -10.53 6.71
N ASN A 59 2.17 -10.09 7.79
CA ASN A 59 3.36 -10.69 8.37
C ASN A 59 4.44 -10.91 7.29
N ILE A 60 4.69 -9.85 6.53
CA ILE A 60 5.72 -9.75 5.49
C ILE A 60 6.70 -8.63 5.85
N THR A 61 7.87 -8.68 5.26
CA THR A 61 8.85 -7.59 5.26
C THR A 61 9.21 -7.35 3.82
N ILE A 62 9.16 -6.10 3.36
CA ILE A 62 9.57 -5.75 2.00
C ILE A 62 10.82 -4.89 2.13
N ASP A 63 11.97 -5.52 2.04
CA ASP A 63 13.25 -4.82 2.01
C ASP A 63 13.56 -4.27 0.60
N ASP A 64 14.64 -3.50 0.48
CA ASP A 64 15.09 -2.90 -0.78
C ASP A 64 15.28 -3.94 -1.91
N ASP A 65 15.82 -5.12 -1.60
CA ASP A 65 16.07 -6.19 -2.56
C ASP A 65 14.77 -6.88 -3.00
N GLU A 66 13.80 -7.01 -2.11
CA GLU A 66 12.46 -7.52 -2.40
C GLU A 66 11.65 -6.48 -3.20
N ALA A 67 11.78 -5.19 -2.88
CA ALA A 67 11.15 -4.07 -3.60
C ALA A 67 11.67 -3.94 -5.05
N LEU A 68 12.98 -3.72 -5.21
CA LEU A 68 13.83 -4.61 -5.99
C LEU A 68 13.20 -5.50 -7.08
N ASN A 69 13.06 -6.75 -6.66
CA ASN A 69 12.49 -7.85 -7.43
C ASN A 69 11.02 -7.61 -7.81
N LEU A 70 10.19 -7.02 -6.94
CA LEU A 70 8.80 -6.69 -7.24
C LEU A 70 8.70 -5.71 -8.41
N PHE A 71 9.58 -4.72 -8.46
CA PHE A 71 9.65 -3.78 -9.58
C PHE A 71 10.02 -4.50 -10.88
N TYR A 72 11.05 -5.35 -10.87
CA TYR A 72 11.45 -6.10 -12.06
C TYR A 72 10.41 -7.13 -12.53
N MET A 73 9.68 -7.77 -11.63
CA MET A 73 8.60 -8.70 -11.98
C MET A 73 7.45 -8.03 -12.75
N LEU A 74 7.23 -6.73 -12.55
CA LEU A 74 6.21 -5.94 -13.25
C LEU A 74 6.67 -5.37 -14.60
N PHE A 75 7.99 -5.35 -14.83
CA PHE A 75 8.61 -4.95 -16.10
C PHE A 75 9.45 -6.09 -16.68
N PRO A 76 8.83 -7.19 -17.14
CA PRO A 76 9.54 -8.16 -17.94
C PRO A 76 9.99 -7.49 -19.25
N CYS A 77 11.29 -7.48 -19.51
CA CYS A 77 11.85 -7.16 -20.83
C CYS A 77 11.32 -8.11 -21.90
#